data_AF-A0A6J4RDI3-F1
#
_entry.id   AF-A0A6J4RDI3-F1
#
_cell.length_a   1.000
_cell.length_b   1.000
_cell.length_c   1.000
_cell.angle_alpha   90.00
_cell.angle_beta   90.00
_cell.angle_gamma   90.00
#
_symmetry.space_group_name_H-M   'P 1'
#
loop_
_entity.id
_entity.type
_entity.pdbx_description
1 polymer ?
#
loop_
_entity_poly.entity_id
_entity_poly.type
_entity_poly.pdbx_seq_one_letter_code
_entity_poly.pdbx_strand_id
1 'polypeptide(L)' 'MVKHPGAKKGFVLLPRRWVVERPLAWASRFRRLVKDYERLPETVAGLHFVAFACLFLNRAVAVLGASP' A
#
# COMPACT_ATOMS: atom_id res chain seq x y z
N MET A 1 18.72 -9.28 -10.26
CA MET A 1 18.44 -10.73 -10.18
C MET A 1 19.66 -11.45 -9.65
N VAL A 2 19.56 -12.13 -8.50
CA VAL A 2 20.64 -13.00 -8.00
C VAL A 2 20.60 -14.29 -8.82
N LYS A 3 21.65 -14.57 -9.60
CA LYS A 3 21.79 -15.87 -10.28
C LYS A 3 22.19 -16.91 -9.24
N HIS A 4 21.31 -17.88 -8.97
CA HIS A 4 21.68 -19.06 -8.21
C HIS A 4 22.45 -20.03 -9.12
N PRO A 5 23.66 -20.49 -8.75
CA PRO A 5 24.35 -21.51 -9.51
C PRO A 5 23.61 -22.83 -9.33
N GLY A 6 22.79 -23.17 -10.33
CA GLY A 6 22.01 -24.42 -10.40
C GLY A 6 20.76 -24.44 -9.51
N ALA A 7 19.67 -25.01 -10.05
CA ALA A 7 18.51 -25.38 -9.25
C ALA A 7 18.88 -26.55 -8.34
N LYS A 8 19.24 -26.25 -7.08
CA LYS A 8 19.47 -27.27 -6.06
C LYS A 8 18.12 -27.95 -5.77
N LYS A 9 18.05 -29.28 -5.89
CA LYS A 9 16.87 -30.07 -5.49
C LYS A 9 16.79 -30.09 -3.96
N GLY A 10 15.68 -29.60 -3.40
CA GLY A 10 15.42 -29.58 -1.95
C GLY A 10 15.40 -28.18 -1.34
N PHE A 11 15.11 -28.11 -0.03
CA PHE A 11 15.07 -26.85 0.71
C PHE A 11 16.50 -26.36 0.97
N VAL A 12 16.89 -25.27 0.30
CA VAL A 12 18.16 -24.60 0.54
C VAL A 12 17.93 -23.42 1.47
N LEU A 13 18.58 -23.46 2.63
CA LEU A 13 18.58 -22.32 3.54
C LEU A 13 19.34 -21.15 2.88
N LEU A 14 18.61 -20.13 2.47
CA LEU A 14 19.19 -18.90 1.93
C LEU A 14 19.57 -17.98 3.09
N PRO A 15 20.88 -17.67 3.27
CA PRO A 15 21.26 -16.67 4.25
C PRO A 15 20.59 -15.36 3.85
N ARG A 16 19.85 -14.76 4.80
CA ARG A 16 19.07 -13.49 4.65
C ARG A 16 17.68 -13.58 4.02
N ARG A 17 17.08 -14.77 3.86
CA ARG A 17 15.68 -14.93 3.41
C ARG A 17 14.68 -14.10 4.24
N TRP A 18 14.90 -14.04 5.56
CA TRP A 18 14.10 -13.26 6.51
C TRP A 18 14.04 -11.76 6.17
N VAL A 19 15.06 -11.19 5.52
CA VAL A 19 15.10 -9.77 5.17
C VAL A 19 13.99 -9.40 4.18
N VAL A 20 13.65 -10.29 3.26
CA VAL A 20 12.57 -10.07 2.28
C VAL A 20 11.22 -10.51 2.84
N GLU A 21 11.19 -11.62 3.58
CA GLU A 21 9.95 -12.15 4.16
C GLU A 21 9.38 -11.25 5.25
N ARG A 22 10.22 -10.63 6.08
CA ARG A 22 9.78 -9.74 7.17
C ARG A 22 8.96 -8.55 6.69
N PRO A 23 9.42 -7.71 5.73
CA PRO A 23 8.61 -6.61 5.22
C PRO A 23 7.39 -7.11 4.44
N LEU A 24 7.47 -8.24 3.74
CA LEU A 24 6.31 -8.84 3.08
C LEU A 24 5.24 -9.32 4.07
N ALA A 25 5.65 -9.90 5.20
CA ALA A 25 4.75 -10.31 6.28
C ALA A 25 4.10 -9.12 6.99
N TRP A 26 4.83 -8.02 7.17
CA TRP A 26 4.27 -6.76 7.65
C TRP A 26 3.27 -6.19 6.64
N ALA A 27 3.66 -6.08 5.37
CA ALA A 27 2.81 -5.57 4.31
C ALA A 27 1.55 -6.43 4.07
N SER A 28 1.61 -7.76 4.24
CA SER A 28 0.43 -8.62 4.14
C SER A 28 -0.52 -8.42 5.32
N ARG A 29 0.01 -8.21 6.54
CA ARG A 29 -0.78 -7.85 7.73
C ARG A 29 -1.48 -6.51 7.56
N PHE A 30 -0.78 -5.49 7.05
CA PHE A 30 -1.39 -4.19 6.73
C PHE A 30 -2.38 -4.27 5.56
N ARG A 31 -2.12 -5.10 4.53
CA ARG A 31 -3.10 -5.34 3.46
C ARG A 31 -4.36 -6.05 3.92
N ARG A 32 -4.30 -6.87 4.97
CA ARG A 32 -5.50 -7.44 5.59
C ARG A 32 -6.40 -6.33 6.14
N LEU A 33 -5.83 -5.36 6.87
CA LEU A 33 -6.55 -4.16 7.31
C LEU A 33 -7.15 -3.38 6.14
N VAL A 34 -6.41 -3.21 5.03
CA VAL A 34 -6.96 -2.56 3.80
C VAL A 34 -8.17 -3.30 3.24
N LYS A 35 -8.12 -4.63 3.13
CA LYS A 35 -9.27 -5.44 2.68
C LYS A 35 -10.44 -5.41 3.67
N ASP A 36 -10.15 -5.29 4.96
CA ASP A 36 -11.17 -5.16 5.99
C ASP A 36 -11.86 -3.78 5.92
N TYR A 37 -11.12 -2.71 5.57
CA TYR A 37 -11.68 -1.39 5.29
C TYR A 37 -12.58 -1.38 4.06
N GLU A 38 -12.23 -2.14 3.01
CA GLU A 38 -13.07 -2.28 1.80
C GLU A 38 -14.37 -3.05 2.06
N ARG A 39 -14.42 -3.90 3.10
CA ARG A 39 -15.60 -4.70 3.43
C ARG A 39 -16.68 -3.93 4.16
N LEU A 40 -16.34 -2.87 4.90
CA LEU A 40 -17.30 -2.09 5.66
C LEU A 40 -17.71 -0.84 4.85
N PRO A 41 -18.98 -0.73 4.40
CA PRO A 41 -19.43 0.37 3.56
C PRO A 41 -19.25 1.74 4.23
N GLU A 42 -19.32 1.81 5.55
CA GLU A 42 -19.09 3.04 6.32
C GLU A 42 -17.67 3.60 6.14
N THR A 43 -16.65 2.73 6.16
CA THR A 43 -15.25 3.15 5.96
C THR A 43 -15.05 3.66 4.55
N VAL A 44 -15.58 2.93 3.57
CA VAL A 44 -15.49 3.31 2.16
C VAL A 44 -16.17 4.66 1.93
N ALA A 45 -17.37 4.89 2.47
CA ALA A 45 -18.05 6.17 2.39
C ALA A 45 -17.24 7.32 3.02
N GLY A 46 -16.64 7.09 4.19
CA GLY A 46 -15.75 8.06 4.84
C GLY A 46 -14.52 8.40 3.99
N LEU A 47 -13.90 7.39 3.34
CA LEU A 47 -12.77 7.60 2.44
C LEU A 47 -13.15 8.39 1.19
N HIS A 48 -14.36 8.18 0.63
CA HIS A 48 -14.86 8.99 -0.49
C HIS A 48 -14.99 10.46 -0.10
N PHE A 49 -15.54 10.75 1.09
CA PHE A 49 -15.64 12.11 1.60
C PHE A 49 -14.27 12.78 1.72
N VAL A 50 -13.29 12.09 2.32
CA VAL A 50 -11.91 12.60 2.44
C VAL A 50 -11.29 12.85 1.07
N ALA A 51 -11.46 11.93 0.11
CA ALA A 51 -10.95 12.09 -1.24
C ALA A 51 -11.55 13.33 -1.93
N PHE A 52 -12.87 13.53 -1.84
CA PHE A 52 -13.53 14.72 -2.38
C PHE A 52 -13.06 16.00 -1.68
N ALA A 53 -12.90 15.99 -0.35
CA ALA A 53 -12.39 17.14 0.39
C ALA A 53 -10.98 17.52 -0.06
N CYS A 54 -10.07 16.56 -0.22
CA CYS A 54 -8.71 16.80 -0.71
C CYS A 54 -8.71 17.37 -2.14
N LEU A 55 -9.52 16.82 -3.03
CA LEU A 55 -9.65 17.32 -4.40
C LEU A 55 -10.23 18.74 -4.43
N PHE A 56 -11.27 19.00 -3.64
CA PHE A 56 -11.91 20.30 -3.57
C PHE A 56 -10.96 21.35 -2.99
N LEU A 57 -10.21 21.03 -1.93
CA LEU A 57 -9.18 21.89 -1.37
C LEU A 57 -8.09 22.22 -2.40
N ASN A 58 -7.59 21.23 -3.12
CA ASN A 58 -6.59 21.44 -4.16
C ASN A 58 -7.11 22.39 -5.26
N ARG A 59 -8.38 22.22 -5.67
CA ARG A 59 -9.02 23.12 -6.64
C ARG A 59 -9.29 24.50 -6.07
N ALA A 60 -9.71 24.60 -4.81
CA ALA A 60 -9.95 25.88 -4.13
C ALA A 60 -8.65 26.69 -4.03
N VAL A 61 -7.52 26.06 -3.71
CA VAL A 61 -6.20 26.73 -3.72
C VAL A 61 -5.86 27.24 -5.11
N ALA A 62 -6.10 26.46 -6.17
CA ALA A 62 -5.86 26.90 -7.54
C ALA A 62 -6.76 28.08 -7.94
N VAL A 63 -8.04 28.08 -7.55
CA VAL A 63 -8.98 29.17 -7.83
C VAL A 63 -8.64 30.43 -7.03
N LEU A 64 -8.36 30.30 -5.73
CA LEU A 64 -8.02 31.41 -4.86
C LEU A 64 -6.68 32.04 -5.26
N GLY A 65 -5.68 31.23 -5.62
CA GLY A 65 -4.38 31.69 -6.13
C GLY A 65 -4.42 32.22 -7.56
N ALA A 66 -5.49 31.95 -8.32
CA ALA A 66 -5.73 32.54 -9.64
C ALA A 66 -6.56 33.84 -9.58
N SER A 67 -6.82 34.37 -8.37
CA SER A 67 -7.37 35.72 -8.22
C SER A 67 -6.33 36.73 -8.76
N PRO A 68 -6.73 37.71 -9.59
CA PRO A 68 -5.80 38.69 -10.20
C PRO A 68 -5.11 39.58 -9.16
#